data_AF-N9Y0C1-F1
#
_entry.id   AF-N9Y0C1-F1
#
_cell.length_a   1.000
_cell.length_b   1.000
_cell.length_c   1.000
_cell.angle_alpha   90.00
_cell.angle_beta   90.00
_cell.angle_gamma   90.00
#
_symmetry.space_group_name_H-M   'P 1'
#
loop_
_entity.id
_entity.type
_entity.pdbx_description
1 polymer ?
#
loop_
_entity_poly.entity_id
_entity_poly.type
_entity_poly.pdbx_seq_one_letter_code
_entity_poly.pdbx_strand_id
1 'polypeptide(L)'
;MINSFKKFSKFHKVYLIFFLVVNILFFISPVFQGQSLATSLTIVTIAGLLSTITGLFAAIYTARAEVAAYAWGVANTCFYIFVSLSRHMYGEVILYTLYMLPMNCYGFYAWKKSTLEAQKKDSSSSTIEVRSLKLTQWIAVIIFVILVWALYSQFVYHLPEIIKSLFNFTIEPDTSYLIDSFTATITICAVIVSTQRFKETWYFWILSDAVGIALYIHSLVAAPVFSLGALSGAMMWIQFTVNAVYGLILWKKIDVKEHQIEASSN
;
A
#
# COMPACT_ATOMS: atom_id res chain seq x y z
N MET A 1 -18.01 13.66 5.47
CA MET A 1 -17.15 12.76 6.25
C MET A 1 -17.91 11.95 7.31
N ILE A 2 -18.83 12.55 8.10
CA ILE A 2 -19.57 11.89 9.21
C ILE A 2 -20.48 10.72 8.76
N ASN A 3 -21.08 10.77 7.56
CA ASN A 3 -21.90 9.65 7.05
C ASN A 3 -21.10 8.41 6.63
N SER A 4 -19.78 8.52 6.42
CA SER A 4 -18.96 7.36 6.02
C SER A 4 -18.68 6.42 7.21
N PHE A 5 -18.48 7.00 8.41
CA PHE A 5 -18.17 6.25 9.62
C PHE A 5 -19.30 5.32 10.10
N LYS A 6 -20.55 5.66 9.77
CA LYS A 6 -21.71 4.79 10.07
C LYS A 6 -21.68 3.50 9.25
N LYS A 7 -21.09 3.52 8.05
CA LYS A 7 -20.97 2.34 7.17
C LYS A 7 -19.83 1.39 7.53
N PHE A 8 -18.98 1.75 8.51
CA PHE A 8 -17.85 0.93 8.89
C PHE A 8 -18.31 -0.27 9.73
N SER A 9 -17.79 -1.46 9.41
CA SER A 9 -17.96 -2.64 10.26
C SER A 9 -17.33 -2.42 11.64
N LYS A 10 -17.74 -3.21 12.64
CA LYS A 10 -17.12 -3.16 13.99
C LYS A 10 -15.61 -3.33 13.91
N PHE A 11 -15.13 -4.25 13.06
CA PHE A 11 -13.71 -4.46 12.81
C PHE A 11 -13.01 -3.18 12.30
N HIS A 12 -13.52 -2.55 11.24
CA HIS A 12 -12.90 -1.34 10.69
C HIS A 12 -12.84 -0.19 11.71
N LYS A 13 -13.85 -0.05 12.57
CA LYS A 13 -13.84 0.97 13.63
C LYS A 13 -12.73 0.71 14.65
N VAL A 14 -12.64 -0.52 15.15
CA VAL A 14 -11.60 -0.91 16.13
C VAL A 14 -10.21 -0.80 15.49
N TYR A 15 -10.04 -1.34 14.28
CA TYR A 15 -8.81 -1.27 13.49
C TYR A 15 -8.36 0.18 13.28
N LEU A 16 -9.26 1.05 12.80
CA LEU A 16 -8.96 2.46 12.56
C LEU A 16 -8.56 3.19 13.85
N ILE A 17 -9.32 3.02 14.94
CA ILE A 17 -9.02 3.68 16.22
C ILE A 17 -7.67 3.20 16.76
N PHE A 18 -7.45 1.89 16.80
CA PHE A 18 -6.22 1.30 17.32
C PHE A 18 -4.99 1.82 16.55
N PHE A 19 -5.00 1.70 15.22
CA PHE A 19 -3.86 2.11 14.42
C PHE A 19 -3.70 3.63 14.35
N LEU A 20 -4.78 4.40 14.39
CA LEU A 20 -4.68 5.86 14.50
C LEU A 20 -3.97 6.28 15.81
N VAL A 21 -4.35 5.67 16.94
CA VAL A 21 -3.68 5.92 18.23
C VAL A 21 -2.22 5.51 18.18
N VAL A 22 -1.90 4.31 17.66
CA VAL A 22 -0.52 3.84 17.52
C VAL A 22 0.32 4.79 16.67
N ASN A 23 -0.21 5.28 15.54
CA ASN A 23 0.50 6.24 14.69
C ASN A 23 0.74 7.59 15.39
N ILE A 24 -0.24 8.08 16.15
CA ILE A 24 -0.07 9.32 16.94
C ILE A 24 0.99 9.12 18.02
N LEU A 25 1.01 7.97 18.71
CA LEU A 25 2.01 7.65 19.72
C LEU A 25 3.43 7.63 19.12
N PHE A 26 3.61 7.03 17.95
CA PHE A 26 4.90 7.05 17.27
C PHE A 26 5.28 8.46 16.78
N PHE A 27 4.32 9.25 16.32
CA PHE A 27 4.58 10.63 15.90
C PHE A 27 5.11 11.51 17.06
N ILE A 28 4.58 11.34 18.27
CA ILE A 28 5.06 12.05 19.47
C ILE A 28 6.19 11.31 20.21
N SER A 29 6.76 10.25 19.63
CA SER A 29 7.76 9.43 20.33
C SER A 29 9.01 10.17 20.83
N PRO A 30 9.51 11.24 20.16
CA PRO A 30 10.59 12.04 20.71
C PRO A 30 10.27 12.65 22.08
N VAL A 31 9.00 12.94 22.36
CA VAL A 31 8.55 13.47 23.67
C VAL A 31 8.75 12.43 24.77
N PHE A 32 8.48 11.15 24.48
CA PHE A 32 8.75 10.05 25.42
C PHE A 32 10.26 9.84 25.67
N GLN A 33 11.10 10.37 24.79
CA GLN A 33 12.57 10.36 24.93
C GLN A 33 13.11 11.64 25.58
N GLY A 34 12.24 12.49 26.14
CA GLY A 34 12.62 13.73 26.83
C GLY A 34 12.87 14.93 25.91
N GLN A 35 12.53 14.83 24.61
CA GLN A 35 12.63 15.94 23.67
C GLN A 35 11.36 16.81 23.70
N SER A 36 11.48 18.05 23.22
CA SER A 36 10.33 18.95 23.05
C SER A 36 9.39 18.45 21.95
N LEU A 37 8.09 18.72 22.09
CA LEU A 37 7.09 18.46 21.05
C LEU A 37 7.44 19.15 19.72
N ALA A 38 8.16 20.28 19.78
CA ALA A 38 8.62 20.99 18.59
C ALA A 38 9.47 20.10 17.66
N THR A 39 10.20 19.13 18.21
CA THR A 39 11.03 18.21 17.41
C THR A 39 10.18 17.27 16.55
N SER A 40 8.94 16.97 16.96
CA SER A 40 8.00 16.17 16.17
C SER A 40 7.24 16.98 15.10
N LEU A 41 7.28 18.32 15.15
CA LEU A 41 6.48 19.20 14.29
C LEU A 41 7.24 19.67 13.03
N THR A 42 8.20 18.89 12.55
CA THR A 42 8.85 19.17 11.27
C THR A 42 7.91 18.89 10.09
N ILE A 43 8.16 19.53 8.95
CA ILE A 43 7.36 19.31 7.73
C ILE A 43 7.43 17.83 7.30
N VAL A 44 8.60 17.20 7.42
CA VAL A 44 8.81 15.79 7.04
C VAL A 44 8.03 14.84 7.95
N THR A 45 8.07 15.05 9.27
CA THR A 45 7.35 14.20 10.23
C THR A 45 5.84 14.37 10.11
N ILE A 46 5.35 15.59 9.88
CA ILE A 46 3.93 15.85 9.62
C ILE A 46 3.49 15.16 8.31
N ALA A 47 4.27 15.30 7.23
CA ALA A 47 4.00 14.61 5.98
C ALA A 47 4.03 13.07 6.15
N GLY A 48 4.94 12.54 6.98
CA GLY A 48 4.97 11.14 7.35
C GLY A 48 3.69 10.67 8.05
N LEU A 49 3.21 11.44 9.04
CA LEU A 49 1.94 11.13 9.71
C LEU A 49 0.75 11.17 8.73
N LEU A 50 0.70 12.19 7.86
CA LEU A 50 -0.35 12.31 6.85
C LEU A 50 -0.29 11.17 5.83
N SER A 51 0.90 10.75 5.42
CA SER A 51 1.09 9.56 4.59
C SER A 51 0.49 8.34 5.27
N THR A 52 0.86 8.03 6.52
CA THR A 52 0.34 6.82 7.18
C THR A 52 -1.17 6.88 7.41
N ILE A 53 -1.74 8.04 7.76
CA ILE A 53 -3.20 8.19 7.95
C ILE A 53 -3.94 8.03 6.61
N THR A 54 -3.47 8.67 5.55
CA THR A 54 -4.10 8.55 4.21
C THR A 54 -3.94 7.13 3.66
N GLY A 55 -2.80 6.48 3.88
CA GLY A 55 -2.58 5.07 3.58
C GLY A 55 -3.51 4.13 4.35
N LEU A 56 -3.74 4.41 5.64
CA LEU A 56 -4.70 3.67 6.46
C LEU A 56 -6.13 3.74 5.90
N PHE A 57 -6.58 4.93 5.49
CA PHE A 57 -7.87 5.07 4.82
C PHE A 57 -7.89 4.37 3.46
N ALA A 58 -6.86 4.55 2.62
CA ALA A 58 -6.77 3.88 1.32
C ALA A 58 -6.88 2.35 1.47
N ALA A 59 -6.18 1.77 2.45
CA ALA A 59 -6.22 0.35 2.77
C ALA A 59 -7.62 -0.13 3.18
N ILE A 60 -8.29 0.61 4.08
CA ILE A 60 -9.66 0.31 4.52
C ILE A 60 -10.65 0.35 3.36
N TYR A 61 -10.62 1.41 2.53
CA TYR A 61 -11.54 1.54 1.41
C TYR A 61 -11.25 0.50 0.31
N THR A 62 -9.99 0.08 0.14
CA THR A 62 -9.62 -1.02 -0.75
C THR A 62 -10.19 -2.35 -0.24
N ALA A 63 -10.07 -2.64 1.06
CA ALA A 63 -10.66 -3.83 1.69
C ALA A 63 -12.18 -3.87 1.55
N ARG A 64 -12.82 -2.68 1.57
CA ARG A 64 -14.26 -2.51 1.35
C ARG A 64 -14.68 -2.50 -0.13
N ALA A 65 -13.72 -2.61 -1.06
CA ALA A 65 -13.99 -2.62 -2.49
C ALA A 65 -14.70 -1.33 -2.97
N GLU A 66 -14.34 -0.18 -2.38
CA GLU A 66 -14.95 1.13 -2.65
C GLU A 66 -14.00 2.04 -3.43
N VAL A 67 -14.53 2.76 -4.43
CA VAL A 67 -13.78 3.69 -5.31
C VAL A 67 -13.04 4.78 -4.54
N ALA A 68 -13.52 5.16 -3.35
CA ALA A 68 -12.88 6.14 -2.48
C ALA A 68 -11.43 5.75 -2.10
N ALA A 69 -11.05 4.47 -2.21
CA ALA A 69 -9.70 3.98 -2.03
C ALA A 69 -8.68 4.79 -2.83
N TYR A 70 -8.97 5.13 -4.08
CA TYR A 70 -8.05 5.84 -4.96
C TYR A 70 -7.89 7.32 -4.61
N ALA A 71 -8.92 7.98 -4.08
CA ALA A 71 -8.78 9.37 -3.61
C ALA A 71 -7.80 9.44 -2.43
N TRP A 72 -7.92 8.49 -1.49
CA TRP A 72 -6.97 8.35 -0.38
C TRP A 72 -5.61 7.84 -0.86
N GLY A 73 -5.57 6.98 -1.88
CA GLY A 73 -4.36 6.45 -2.50
C GLY A 73 -3.52 7.54 -3.16
N VAL A 74 -4.14 8.48 -3.88
CA VAL A 74 -3.46 9.67 -4.44
C VAL A 74 -2.88 10.53 -3.31
N ALA A 75 -3.67 10.85 -2.28
CA ALA A 75 -3.19 11.63 -1.16
C ALA A 75 -1.99 10.97 -0.46
N ASN A 76 -2.08 9.66 -0.20
CA ASN A 76 -0.99 8.86 0.36
C ASN A 76 0.24 8.90 -0.54
N THR A 77 0.06 8.68 -1.84
CA THR A 77 1.16 8.67 -2.82
C THR A 77 1.90 10.00 -2.83
N CYS A 78 1.19 11.13 -2.81
CA CYS A 78 1.80 12.45 -2.78
C CYS A 78 2.63 12.69 -1.50
N PHE A 79 2.09 12.35 -0.33
CA PHE A 79 2.84 12.49 0.93
C PHE A 79 4.03 11.51 0.99
N TYR A 80 3.85 10.29 0.52
CA TYR A 80 4.91 9.28 0.49
C TYR A 80 6.06 9.70 -0.43
N ILE A 81 5.78 10.25 -1.62
CA ILE A 81 6.82 10.78 -2.52
C ILE A 81 7.66 11.84 -1.81
N PHE A 82 7.02 12.79 -1.13
CA PHE A 82 7.72 13.84 -0.39
C PHE A 82 8.61 13.27 0.72
N VAL A 83 8.08 12.30 1.47
CA VAL A 83 8.78 11.63 2.56
C VAL A 83 9.96 10.80 2.06
N SER A 84 9.77 10.01 0.99
CA SER A 84 10.81 9.19 0.37
C SER A 84 11.92 10.04 -0.24
N LEU A 85 11.57 11.20 -0.83
CA LEU A 85 12.56 12.15 -1.32
C LEU A 85 13.42 12.72 -0.20
N SER A 86 12.82 13.06 0.95
CA SER A 86 13.56 13.54 2.13
C SER A 86 14.49 12.48 2.74
N ARG A 87 14.28 11.20 2.41
CA ARG A 87 15.09 10.05 2.85
C ARG A 87 16.03 9.52 1.77
N HIS A 88 16.15 10.21 0.64
CA HIS A 88 16.98 9.79 -0.50
C HIS A 88 16.62 8.41 -1.06
N MET A 89 15.38 7.96 -0.88
CA MET A 89 14.88 6.70 -1.42
C MET A 89 14.45 6.90 -2.89
N TYR A 90 15.41 7.15 -3.78
CA TYR A 90 15.13 7.56 -5.16
C TYR A 90 14.37 6.50 -5.98
N GLY A 91 14.63 5.20 -5.75
CA GLY A 91 13.88 4.12 -6.36
C GLY A 91 12.37 4.20 -6.03
N GLU A 92 12.05 4.42 -4.75
CA GLU A 92 10.66 4.62 -4.29
C GLU A 92 10.04 5.90 -4.86
N VAL A 93 10.79 7.00 -4.92
CA VAL A 93 10.31 8.26 -5.51
C VAL A 93 9.90 8.05 -6.98
N ILE A 94 10.75 7.38 -7.76
CA ILE A 94 10.50 7.09 -9.17
C ILE A 94 9.30 6.16 -9.32
N LEU A 95 9.25 5.08 -8.54
CA LEU A 95 8.13 4.13 -8.53
C LEU A 95 6.81 4.84 -8.22
N TYR A 96 6.75 5.61 -7.15
CA TYR A 96 5.50 6.24 -6.74
C TYR A 96 5.07 7.36 -7.69
N THR A 97 6.02 8.09 -8.26
CA THR A 97 5.73 9.20 -9.19
C THR A 97 5.30 8.69 -10.55
N LEU A 98 6.08 7.76 -11.15
CA LEU A 98 5.87 7.33 -12.54
C LEU A 98 4.88 6.18 -12.66
N TYR A 99 4.71 5.37 -11.62
CA TYR A 99 3.82 4.21 -11.65
C TYR A 99 2.62 4.37 -10.71
N MET A 100 2.84 4.58 -9.41
CA MET A 100 1.74 4.56 -8.43
C MET A 100 0.72 5.69 -8.67
N LEU A 101 1.18 6.90 -8.98
CA LEU A 101 0.31 8.05 -9.17
C LEU A 101 -0.59 7.91 -10.42
N PRO A 102 -0.07 7.61 -11.63
CA PRO A 102 -0.93 7.32 -12.79
C PRO A 102 -1.84 6.11 -12.56
N MET A 103 -1.34 5.07 -11.88
CA MET A 103 -2.12 3.87 -11.64
C MET A 103 -3.27 4.08 -10.65
N ASN A 104 -3.13 4.99 -9.68
CA ASN A 104 -4.25 5.41 -8.84
C ASN A 104 -5.35 6.12 -9.66
N CYS A 105 -4.98 6.96 -10.62
CA CYS A 105 -5.94 7.62 -11.51
C CYS A 105 -6.63 6.61 -12.44
N TYR A 106 -5.87 5.70 -13.04
CA TYR A 106 -6.44 4.64 -13.88
C TYR A 106 -7.33 3.69 -13.08
N GLY A 107 -6.90 3.31 -11.88
CA GLY A 107 -7.66 2.48 -10.97
C GLY A 107 -8.99 3.11 -10.57
N PHE A 108 -8.99 4.42 -10.25
CA PHE A 108 -10.22 5.18 -10.02
C PHE A 108 -11.19 5.06 -11.19
N TYR A 109 -10.71 5.26 -12.42
CA TYR A 109 -11.52 5.12 -13.62
C TYR A 109 -12.09 3.70 -13.78
N ALA A 110 -11.23 2.68 -13.67
CA ALA A 110 -11.62 1.28 -13.85
C ALA A 110 -12.65 0.82 -12.81
N TRP A 111 -12.43 1.15 -11.54
CA TRP A 111 -13.36 0.79 -10.46
C TRP A 111 -14.65 1.61 -10.52
N LYS A 112 -14.58 2.90 -10.84
CA LYS A 112 -15.79 3.72 -11.01
C LYS A 112 -16.68 3.17 -12.13
N LYS A 113 -16.09 2.75 -13.25
CA LYS A 113 -16.83 2.08 -14.34
C LYS A 113 -17.52 0.81 -13.84
N SER A 114 -16.79 -0.05 -13.12
CA SER A 114 -17.36 -1.27 -12.52
C SER A 114 -18.50 -1.00 -11.56
N THR A 115 -18.36 -0.02 -10.66
CA THR A 115 -19.42 0.32 -9.69
C THR A 115 -20.67 0.83 -10.40
N LEU A 116 -20.53 1.63 -11.46
CA LEU A 116 -21.67 2.09 -12.26
C LEU A 116 -22.38 0.93 -13.00
N GLU A 117 -21.62 -0.06 -13.46
CA GLU A 117 -22.18 -1.28 -14.07
C GLU A 117 -22.92 -2.13 -13.03
N ALA A 118 -22.36 -2.29 -11.83
CA ALA A 118 -23.02 -2.98 -10.72
C ALA A 118 -24.32 -2.28 -10.29
N GLN A 119 -24.32 -0.94 -10.25
CA GLN A 119 -25.50 -0.13 -9.93
C GLN A 119 -26.66 -0.26 -10.92
N LYS A 120 -26.38 -0.63 -12.18
CA LYS A 120 -27.43 -0.93 -13.16
C LYS A 120 -28.15 -2.24 -12.86
N LYS A 121 -27.46 -3.21 -12.23
CA LYS A 121 -28.02 -4.50 -11.83
C LYS A 121 -28.70 -4.42 -10.46
N ASP A 122 -28.10 -3.69 -9.53
CA ASP A 122 -28.61 -3.46 -8.17
C ASP A 122 -28.30 -2.02 -7.73
N SER A 123 -29.32 -1.18 -7.66
CA SER A 123 -29.20 0.24 -7.32
C SER A 123 -28.68 0.49 -5.90
N SER A 124 -28.68 -0.51 -5.02
CA SER A 124 -28.10 -0.44 -3.68
C SER A 124 -26.60 -0.74 -3.65
N SER A 125 -26.02 -1.25 -4.75
CA SER A 125 -24.61 -1.58 -4.83
C SER A 125 -23.73 -0.32 -4.82
N SER A 126 -22.70 -0.35 -3.97
CA SER A 126 -21.69 0.72 -3.87
C SER A 126 -20.26 0.19 -3.90
N THR A 127 -20.10 -1.11 -4.18
CA THR A 127 -18.82 -1.80 -4.27
C THR A 127 -18.53 -2.19 -5.71
N ILE A 128 -17.27 -2.47 -6.00
CA ILE A 128 -16.90 -3.11 -7.27
C ILE A 128 -17.28 -4.59 -7.28
N GLU A 129 -17.42 -5.14 -8.47
CA GLU A 129 -17.41 -6.59 -8.71
C GLU A 129 -16.02 -7.15 -8.42
N VAL A 130 -15.95 -8.31 -7.76
CA VAL A 130 -14.71 -8.98 -7.43
C VAL A 130 -14.56 -10.25 -8.25
N ARG A 131 -13.36 -10.48 -8.78
CA ARG A 131 -13.05 -11.62 -9.66
C ARG A 131 -11.93 -12.46 -9.07
N SER A 132 -11.72 -13.65 -9.64
CA SER A 132 -10.62 -14.55 -9.30
C SER A 132 -9.74 -14.83 -10.50
N LEU A 133 -8.44 -14.87 -10.29
CA LEU A 133 -7.46 -15.26 -11.31
C LEU A 133 -7.64 -16.73 -11.70
N LYS A 134 -7.64 -17.00 -13.01
CA LYS A 134 -7.51 -18.35 -13.56
C LYS A 134 -6.07 -18.84 -13.47
N LEU A 135 -5.85 -20.16 -13.53
CA LEU A 135 -4.51 -20.75 -13.47
C LEU A 135 -3.54 -20.17 -14.52
N THR A 136 -4.01 -19.95 -15.75
CA THR A 136 -3.20 -19.34 -16.82
C THR A 136 -2.78 -17.91 -16.49
N GLN A 137 -3.66 -17.13 -15.84
CA GLN A 137 -3.35 -15.77 -15.41
C GLN A 137 -2.37 -15.79 -14.23
N TRP A 138 -2.50 -16.74 -13.31
CA TRP A 138 -1.52 -16.95 -12.23
C TRP A 138 -0.12 -17.22 -12.76
N ILE A 139 0.01 -18.12 -13.74
CA ILE A 139 1.30 -18.42 -14.38
C ILE A 139 1.87 -17.15 -15.05
N ALA A 140 1.03 -16.40 -15.78
CA ALA A 140 1.46 -15.15 -16.40
C ALA A 140 1.92 -14.11 -15.38
N VAL A 141 1.24 -13.99 -14.23
CA VAL A 141 1.62 -13.07 -13.15
C VAL A 141 2.95 -13.49 -12.52
N ILE A 142 3.19 -14.77 -12.30
CA ILE A 142 4.47 -15.26 -11.74
C ILE A 142 5.63 -14.95 -12.70
N ILE A 143 5.45 -15.22 -14.00
CA ILE A 143 6.44 -14.88 -15.03
C ILE A 143 6.68 -13.37 -15.05
N PHE A 144 5.62 -12.57 -14.99
CA PHE A 144 5.71 -11.11 -14.94
C PHE A 144 6.50 -10.63 -13.71
N VAL A 145 6.24 -11.16 -12.51
CA VAL A 145 6.99 -10.84 -11.29
C VAL A 145 8.48 -11.10 -11.48
N ILE A 146 8.85 -12.28 -12.01
CA ILE A 146 10.26 -12.64 -12.20
C ILE A 146 10.94 -11.69 -13.19
N LEU A 147 10.30 -11.41 -14.33
CA LEU A 147 10.85 -10.53 -15.36
C LEU A 147 10.97 -9.08 -14.88
N VAL A 148 9.92 -8.54 -14.25
CA VAL A 148 9.93 -7.16 -13.76
C VAL A 148 10.92 -7.01 -12.62
N TRP A 149 11.03 -7.99 -11.72
CA TRP A 149 12.02 -7.93 -10.65
C TRP A 149 13.45 -7.98 -11.21
N ALA A 150 13.72 -8.84 -12.20
CA ALA A 150 15.02 -8.89 -12.86
C ALA A 150 15.37 -7.55 -13.52
N LEU A 151 14.43 -6.92 -14.23
CA LEU A 151 14.66 -5.62 -14.88
C LEU A 151 14.78 -4.47 -13.88
N TYR A 152 13.90 -4.44 -12.89
CA TYR A 152 13.82 -3.34 -11.92
C TYR A 152 15.00 -3.39 -10.94
N SER A 153 15.47 -4.57 -10.55
CA SER A 153 16.69 -4.70 -9.74
C SER A 153 17.92 -4.16 -10.47
N GLN A 154 18.08 -4.45 -11.78
CA GLN A 154 19.15 -3.88 -12.59
C GLN A 154 19.01 -2.36 -12.72
N PHE A 155 17.80 -1.86 -12.91
CA PHE A 155 17.53 -0.43 -12.95
C PHE A 155 17.93 0.27 -11.64
N VAL A 156 17.51 -0.25 -10.49
CA VAL A 156 17.85 0.34 -9.17
C VAL A 156 19.36 0.26 -8.91
N TYR A 157 20.00 -0.85 -9.27
CA TYR A 157 21.45 -1.03 -9.14
C TYR A 157 22.24 0.02 -9.94
N HIS A 158 21.86 0.27 -11.20
CA HIS A 158 22.51 1.26 -12.07
C HIS A 158 21.97 2.69 -11.91
N LEU A 159 21.00 2.92 -11.02
CA LEU A 159 20.36 4.22 -10.84
C LEU A 159 21.37 5.35 -10.54
N PRO A 160 22.40 5.16 -9.70
CA PRO A 160 23.40 6.20 -9.47
C PRO A 160 24.15 6.63 -10.73
N GLU A 161 24.51 5.67 -11.60
CA GLU A 161 25.22 5.92 -12.85
C GLU A 161 24.32 6.64 -13.86
N ILE A 162 23.05 6.22 -13.95
CA ILE A 162 22.03 6.84 -14.79
C ILE A 162 21.81 8.30 -14.39
N ILE A 163 21.61 8.57 -13.09
CA ILE A 163 21.37 9.92 -12.58
C ILE A 163 22.62 10.81 -12.78
N LYS A 164 23.82 10.28 -12.55
CA LYS A 164 25.06 10.99 -12.82
C LYS A 164 25.20 11.35 -14.30
N SER A 165 24.89 10.42 -15.21
CA SER A 165 25.00 10.66 -16.64
C SER A 165 23.95 11.65 -17.17
N LEU A 166 22.73 11.65 -16.64
CA LEU A 166 21.63 12.47 -17.16
C LEU A 166 21.60 13.87 -16.53
N PHE A 167 21.94 13.99 -15.24
CA PHE A 167 21.74 15.21 -14.46
C PHE A 167 23.03 15.77 -13.83
N ASN A 168 24.18 15.10 -14.03
CA ASN A 168 25.45 15.45 -13.39
C ASN A 168 25.34 15.55 -11.86
N PHE A 169 24.46 14.72 -11.28
CA PHE A 169 24.15 14.67 -9.85
C PHE A 169 24.53 13.29 -9.30
N THR A 170 25.11 13.22 -8.12
CA THR A 170 25.55 11.95 -7.51
C THR A 170 24.60 11.56 -6.40
N ILE A 171 24.14 10.31 -6.44
CA ILE A 171 23.33 9.69 -5.39
C ILE A 171 24.06 8.47 -4.84
N GLU A 172 23.77 8.10 -3.60
CA GLU A 172 24.32 6.89 -3.00
C GLU A 172 23.66 5.64 -3.60
N PRO A 173 24.42 4.55 -3.84
CA PRO A 173 23.85 3.28 -4.24
C PRO A 173 22.96 2.67 -3.15
N ASP A 174 21.85 2.07 -3.56
CA ASP A 174 21.01 1.29 -2.68
C ASP A 174 21.69 -0.05 -2.35
N THR A 175 22.04 -0.25 -1.07
CA THR A 175 22.71 -1.46 -0.59
C THR A 175 21.77 -2.67 -0.54
N SER A 176 20.47 -2.44 -0.49
CA SER A 176 19.41 -3.46 -0.39
C SER A 176 18.60 -3.57 -1.68
N TYR A 177 19.16 -3.10 -2.81
CA TYR A 177 18.47 -2.99 -4.10
C TYR A 177 17.74 -4.26 -4.54
N LEU A 178 18.24 -5.47 -4.23
CA LEU A 178 17.56 -6.73 -4.57
C LEU A 178 16.24 -6.91 -3.81
N ILE A 179 16.23 -6.60 -2.52
CA ILE A 179 15.04 -6.75 -1.67
C ILE A 179 14.08 -5.59 -1.93
N ASP A 180 14.59 -4.37 -2.07
CA ASP A 180 13.77 -3.18 -2.32
C ASP A 180 13.13 -3.24 -3.71
N SER A 181 13.85 -3.72 -4.74
CA SER A 181 13.24 -3.98 -6.05
C SER A 181 12.24 -5.15 -6.04
N PHE A 182 12.43 -6.15 -5.17
CA PHE A 182 11.49 -7.26 -5.01
C PHE A 182 10.16 -6.77 -4.43
N THR A 183 10.19 -6.07 -3.29
CA THR A 183 8.98 -5.53 -2.65
C THR A 183 8.27 -4.52 -3.53
N ALA A 184 9.01 -3.67 -4.26
CA ALA A 184 8.47 -2.81 -5.30
C ALA A 184 7.75 -3.59 -6.40
N THR A 185 8.34 -4.68 -6.89
CA THR A 185 7.74 -5.52 -7.94
C THR A 185 6.47 -6.22 -7.46
N ILE A 186 6.48 -6.75 -6.23
CA ILE A 186 5.28 -7.33 -5.61
C ILE A 186 4.19 -6.27 -5.46
N THR A 187 4.54 -5.05 -5.07
CA THR A 187 3.61 -3.90 -4.97
C THR A 187 3.02 -3.53 -6.33
N ILE A 188 3.83 -3.45 -7.38
CA ILE A 188 3.37 -3.25 -8.77
C ILE A 188 2.33 -4.31 -9.14
N CYS A 189 2.63 -5.58 -8.86
CA CYS A 189 1.71 -6.67 -9.15
C CYS A 189 0.42 -6.56 -8.33
N ALA A 190 0.53 -6.26 -7.03
CA ALA A 190 -0.61 -6.07 -6.15
C ALA A 190 -1.57 -5.01 -6.68
N VAL A 191 -1.04 -3.88 -7.15
CA VAL A 191 -1.82 -2.78 -7.72
C VAL A 191 -2.44 -3.15 -9.08
N ILE A 192 -1.71 -3.82 -9.99
CA ILE A 192 -2.29 -4.30 -11.26
C ILE A 192 -3.47 -5.22 -11.01
N VAL A 193 -3.27 -6.24 -10.15
CA VAL A 193 -4.27 -7.24 -9.80
C VAL A 193 -5.46 -6.58 -9.08
N SER A 194 -5.22 -5.61 -8.20
CA SER A 194 -6.26 -4.83 -7.50
C SER A 194 -7.09 -3.98 -8.46
N THR A 195 -6.45 -3.24 -9.37
CA THR A 195 -7.15 -2.42 -10.37
C THR A 195 -7.98 -3.27 -11.31
N GLN A 196 -7.53 -4.49 -11.60
CA GLN A 196 -8.31 -5.50 -12.34
C GLN A 196 -9.33 -6.24 -11.47
N ARG A 197 -9.49 -5.85 -10.20
CA ARG A 197 -10.53 -6.33 -9.26
C ARG A 197 -10.38 -7.81 -8.91
N PHE A 198 -9.16 -8.34 -8.94
CA PHE A 198 -8.87 -9.73 -8.57
C PHE A 198 -8.57 -9.85 -7.07
N LYS A 199 -9.28 -10.76 -6.37
CA LYS A 199 -9.12 -11.01 -4.93
C LYS A 199 -7.73 -11.48 -4.53
N GLU A 200 -6.97 -12.03 -5.48
CA GLU A 200 -5.60 -12.47 -5.27
C GLU A 200 -4.63 -11.31 -5.00
N THR A 201 -5.03 -10.05 -5.22
CA THR A 201 -4.23 -8.85 -4.86
C THR A 201 -3.71 -8.90 -3.42
N TRP A 202 -4.54 -9.41 -2.49
CA TRP A 202 -4.21 -9.48 -1.08
C TRP A 202 -3.05 -10.44 -0.77
N TYR A 203 -2.82 -11.46 -1.61
CA TYR A 203 -1.65 -12.33 -1.44
C TYR A 203 -0.34 -11.58 -1.70
N PHE A 204 -0.33 -10.67 -2.69
CA PHE A 204 0.82 -9.83 -2.97
C PHE A 204 1.06 -8.82 -1.85
N TRP A 205 -0.01 -8.18 -1.34
CA TRP A 205 0.11 -7.28 -0.17
C TRP A 205 0.66 -8.00 1.06
N ILE A 206 0.10 -9.16 1.42
CA ILE A 206 0.59 -9.96 2.56
C ILE A 206 2.05 -10.36 2.38
N LEU A 207 2.46 -10.76 1.16
CA LEU A 207 3.85 -11.11 0.87
C LEU A 207 4.78 -9.91 1.04
N SER A 208 4.43 -8.75 0.47
CA SER A 208 5.20 -7.52 0.59
C SER A 208 5.33 -7.08 2.05
N ASP A 209 4.22 -7.09 2.78
CA ASP A 209 4.19 -6.68 4.18
C ASP A 209 5.01 -7.64 5.06
N ALA A 210 4.98 -8.95 4.78
CA ALA A 210 5.78 -9.94 5.50
C ALA A 210 7.29 -9.70 5.33
N VAL A 211 7.74 -9.33 4.13
CA VAL A 211 9.14 -8.94 3.89
C VAL A 211 9.47 -7.67 4.68
N GLY A 212 8.59 -6.66 4.66
CA GLY A 212 8.76 -5.45 5.45
C GLY A 212 8.87 -5.71 6.96
N ILE A 213 8.00 -6.56 7.51
CA ILE A 213 8.05 -6.98 8.92
C ILE A 213 9.39 -7.66 9.21
N ALA A 214 9.82 -8.60 8.37
CA ALA A 214 11.07 -9.33 8.57
C ALA A 214 12.29 -8.40 8.59
N LEU A 215 12.36 -7.42 7.68
CA LEU A 215 13.44 -6.44 7.64
C LEU A 215 13.51 -5.58 8.90
N TYR A 216 12.37 -5.07 9.36
CA TYR A 216 12.33 -4.22 10.56
C TYR A 216 12.54 -5.03 11.86
N ILE A 217 12.06 -6.27 11.94
CA ILE A 217 12.37 -7.16 13.06
C ILE A 217 13.86 -7.49 13.08
N HIS A 218 14.45 -7.82 11.93
CA HIS A 218 15.89 -8.05 11.83
C HIS A 218 16.67 -6.82 12.28
N SER A 219 16.27 -5.62 11.84
CA SER A 219 16.88 -4.36 12.30
C SER A 219 16.75 -4.14 13.81
N LEU A 220 15.65 -4.56 14.44
CA LEU A 220 15.46 -4.45 15.89
C LEU A 220 16.34 -5.41 16.69
N VAL A 221 16.51 -6.64 16.20
CA VAL A 221 17.27 -7.70 16.89
C VAL A 221 18.78 -7.55 16.65
N ALA A 222 19.18 -7.13 15.46
CA ALA A 222 20.58 -6.96 15.10
C ALA A 222 21.19 -5.64 15.61
N ALA A 223 20.36 -4.63 15.92
CA ALA A 223 20.86 -3.37 16.44
C ALA A 223 21.30 -3.50 17.91
N PRO A 224 22.45 -2.90 18.29
CA PRO A 224 22.93 -2.94 19.68
C PRO A 224 22.04 -2.12 20.64
N VAL A 225 21.21 -1.22 20.10
CA VAL A 225 20.29 -0.37 20.86
C VAL A 225 18.91 -0.47 20.24
N PHE A 226 17.90 -0.60 21.10
CA PHE A 226 16.50 -0.63 20.67
C PHE A 226 16.10 0.67 19.96
N SER A 227 15.56 0.56 18.75
CA SER A 227 15.12 1.70 17.95
C SER A 227 13.60 1.80 17.90
N LEU A 228 13.03 2.86 18.50
CA LEU A 228 11.60 3.16 18.34
C LEU A 228 11.22 3.42 16.88
N GLY A 229 12.16 3.91 16.06
CA GLY A 229 11.94 4.08 14.62
C GLY A 229 11.78 2.74 13.91
N ALA A 230 12.63 1.75 14.25
CA ALA A 230 12.51 0.42 13.68
C ALA A 230 11.22 -0.30 14.15
N LEU A 231 10.83 -0.10 15.42
CA LEU A 231 9.55 -0.59 15.93
C LEU A 231 8.37 0.08 15.22
N SER A 232 8.44 1.39 14.96
CA SER A 232 7.43 2.13 14.21
C SER A 232 7.26 1.57 12.79
N GLY A 233 8.37 1.28 12.11
CA GLY A 233 8.38 0.64 10.79
C GLY A 233 7.74 -0.76 10.81
N ALA A 234 8.10 -1.61 11.77
CA ALA A 234 7.47 -2.93 11.94
C ALA A 234 5.95 -2.81 12.18
N MET A 235 5.54 -1.87 13.03
CA MET A 235 4.12 -1.63 13.33
C MET A 235 3.33 -1.13 12.12
N MET A 236 3.94 -0.33 11.25
CA MET A 236 3.34 0.07 9.97
C MET A 236 3.07 -1.14 9.07
N TRP A 237 4.01 -2.07 8.93
CA TRP A 237 3.79 -3.26 8.10
C TRP A 237 2.77 -4.23 8.71
N ILE A 238 2.76 -4.37 10.04
CA ILE A 238 1.71 -5.13 10.76
C ILE A 238 0.33 -4.50 10.50
N GLN A 239 0.23 -3.17 10.52
CA GLN A 239 -1.00 -2.44 10.21
C GLN A 239 -1.53 -2.83 8.82
N PHE A 240 -0.68 -2.82 7.80
CA PHE A 240 -1.08 -3.18 6.44
C PHE A 240 -1.39 -4.67 6.32
N THR A 241 -0.65 -5.56 6.98
CA THR A 241 -0.91 -7.01 6.96
C THR A 241 -2.28 -7.33 7.56
N VAL A 242 -2.63 -6.74 8.71
CA VAL A 242 -3.93 -6.93 9.35
C VAL A 242 -5.07 -6.49 8.41
N ASN A 243 -4.90 -5.37 7.72
CA ASN A 243 -5.87 -4.94 6.70
C ASN A 243 -5.90 -5.89 5.50
N ALA A 244 -4.75 -6.35 5.02
CA ALA A 244 -4.67 -7.22 3.85
C ALA A 244 -5.34 -8.57 4.09
N VAL A 245 -5.14 -9.17 5.28
CA VAL A 245 -5.84 -10.39 5.70
C VAL A 245 -7.34 -10.15 5.76
N TYR A 246 -7.78 -9.02 6.33
CA TYR A 246 -9.21 -8.70 6.39
C TYR A 246 -9.82 -8.42 5.00
N GLY A 247 -9.09 -7.73 4.13
CA GLY A 247 -9.44 -7.48 2.74
C GLY A 247 -9.62 -8.79 1.97
N LEU A 248 -8.72 -9.76 2.14
CA LEU A 248 -8.84 -11.10 1.54
C LEU A 248 -10.13 -11.79 1.98
N ILE A 249 -10.47 -11.72 3.27
CA ILE A 249 -11.70 -12.30 3.81
C ILE A 249 -12.93 -11.63 3.20
N LEU A 250 -12.93 -10.29 3.09
CA LEU A 250 -14.07 -9.54 2.52
C LEU A 250 -14.23 -9.81 1.03
N TRP A 251 -13.16 -9.78 0.25
CA TRP A 251 -13.22 -9.99 -1.20
C TRP A 251 -13.65 -11.42 -1.53
N LYS A 252 -13.24 -12.42 -0.75
CA LYS A 252 -13.78 -13.79 -0.86
C LYS A 252 -15.28 -13.85 -0.60
N LYS A 253 -15.80 -13.10 0.37
CA LYS A 253 -17.24 -13.04 0.65
C LYS A 253 -18.02 -12.34 -0.46
N ILE A 254 -17.47 -11.26 -1.03
CA ILE A 254 -18.07 -10.53 -2.16
C ILE A 254 -18.15 -11.46 -3.37
N ASP A 255 -17.04 -12.10 -3.74
CA ASP A 255 -16.94 -13.05 -4.86
C ASP A 255 -17.97 -14.19 -4.75
N VAL A 256 -18.07 -14.85 -3.59
CA VAL A 256 -19.07 -15.91 -3.37
C VAL A 256 -20.50 -15.41 -3.50
N LYS A 257 -20.80 -14.22 -2.96
CA LYS A 257 -22.14 -13.63 -3.05
C LYS A 257 -22.51 -13.31 -4.50
N GLU A 258 -21.57 -12.81 -5.28
CA GLU A 258 -21.77 -12.49 -6.70
C GLU A 258 -22.05 -13.76 -7.51
N HIS A 259 -21.28 -14.84 -7.31
CA HIS A 259 -21.53 -16.13 -7.96
C HIS A 259 -22.90 -16.73 -7.59
N GLN A 260 -23.36 -16.55 -6.35
CA GLN A 260 -24.69 -17.01 -5.92
C GLN A 260 -25.82 -16.25 -6.62
N ILE A 261 -25.67 -14.93 -6.78
CA ILE A 261 -26.66 -14.09 -7.47
C ILE A 261 -26.73 -14.47 -8.96
N GLU A 262 -25.57 -14.68 -9.61
CA GLU A 262 -25.50 -15.13 -11.00
C GLU A 262 -26.11 -16.53 -11.19
N ALA A 263 -25.87 -17.46 -10.27
CA ALA A 263 -26.48 -18.79 -10.33
C ALA A 263 -28.00 -18.78 -10.12
N SER A 264 -28.54 -17.81 -9.35
CA SER A 264 -29.98 -17.67 -9.10
C SER A 264 -30.76 -16.95 -10.21
N SER A 265 -30.05 -16.31 -11.15
CA SER A 265 -30.66 -15.51 -12.24
C SER A 265 -30.65 -16.22 -13.61
N ASN A 266 -30.02 -17.39 -13.69
CA ASN A 266 -30.02 -18.30 -14.85
C ASN A 266 -30.92 -19.51 -14.59
#